data_AF-A0A1D3UET4-F1
#
_entry.id   AF-A0A1D3UET4-F1
#
_cell.length_a   1.000
_cell.length_b   1.000
_cell.length_c   1.000
_cell.angle_alpha   90.00
_cell.angle_beta   90.00
_cell.angle_gamma   90.00
#
_symmetry.space_group_name_H-M   'P 1'
#
loop_
_entity.id
_entity.type
_entity.pdbx_description
1 polymer ?
#
loop_
_entity_poly.entity_id
_entity_poly.type
_entity_poly.pdbx_seq_one_letter_code
_entity_poly.pdbx_strand_id
1 'polypeptide(L)'
;MTNKLKDNYEIRLRCATCGCEDQFEFNEDKSYIKCTFCNREYFGGIEELKELNQEAFDDVKEEIQKDAASYIKDQLKKAFKGNKHIKIK
;
A
#
# COMPACT_ATOMS: atom_id res chain seq x y z
N MET A 1 -14.04 16.13 12.02
CA MET A 1 -13.97 15.02 11.05
C MET A 1 -13.44 13.81 11.79
N THR A 2 -14.18 12.71 11.83
CA THR A 2 -13.69 11.44 12.36
C THR A 2 -12.65 10.89 11.39
N ASN A 3 -11.37 10.80 11.79
CA ASN A 3 -10.45 9.91 11.10
C ASN A 3 -11.11 8.52 11.10
N LYS A 4 -11.35 7.98 9.91
CA LYS A 4 -11.80 6.61 9.67
C LYS A 4 -10.62 5.93 8.99
N LEU A 5 -10.31 4.71 9.40
CA LEU A 5 -9.34 3.88 8.69
C LEU A 5 -9.82 3.73 7.23
N LYS A 6 -8.90 3.75 6.26
CA LYS A 6 -9.26 3.48 4.88
C LYS A 6 -9.70 2.03 4.74
N ASP A 7 -10.73 1.81 3.94
CA ASP A 7 -11.27 0.47 3.71
C ASP A 7 -10.44 -0.30 2.66
N ASN A 8 -9.68 0.41 1.81
CA ASN A 8 -8.81 -0.17 0.77
C ASN A 8 -7.52 0.64 0.61
N TYR A 9 -6.43 -0.05 0.26
CA TYR A 9 -5.13 0.55 -0.09
C TYR A 9 -4.70 0.00 -1.46
N GLU A 10 -4.26 0.89 -2.33
CA GLU A 10 -3.81 0.53 -3.69
C GLU A 10 -2.29 0.55 -3.75
N ILE A 11 -1.71 -0.49 -4.35
CA ILE A 11 -0.27 -0.62 -4.54
C ILE A 11 -0.02 -0.61 -6.04
N ARG A 12 0.81 0.34 -6.48
CA ARG A 12 1.24 0.42 -7.87
C ARG A 12 2.55 -0.31 -8.05
N LEU A 13 2.53 -1.36 -8.88
CA LEU A 13 3.74 -2.08 -9.25
C LEU A 13 4.40 -1.38 -10.42
N ARG A 14 5.73 -1.23 -10.35
CA ARG A 14 6.54 -0.61 -11.39
C ARG A 14 7.54 -1.59 -11.97
N CYS A 15 7.92 -1.38 -13.23
CA CYS A 15 8.92 -2.22 -13.86
C CYS A 15 10.28 -1.98 -13.20
N ALA A 16 10.93 -3.05 -12.77
CA ALA A 16 12.21 -3.00 -12.07
C ALA A 16 13.38 -2.48 -12.94
N THR A 17 13.20 -2.37 -14.26
CA THR A 17 14.22 -1.81 -15.17
C THR A 17 13.98 -0.35 -15.49
N CYS A 18 12.77 0.02 -15.88
CA CYS A 18 12.48 1.36 -16.43
C CYS A 18 11.51 2.18 -15.59
N GLY A 19 10.95 1.62 -14.52
CA GLY A 19 9.96 2.29 -13.68
C GLY A 19 8.59 2.49 -14.32
N CYS A 20 8.28 1.83 -15.46
CA CYS A 20 6.95 1.89 -16.08
C CYS A 20 5.90 1.33 -15.11
N GLU A 21 4.78 2.04 -14.88
CA GLU A 21 3.67 1.54 -14.02
C GLU A 21 2.50 0.99 -14.85
N ASP A 22 2.26 1.57 -16.04
CA ASP A 22 1.01 1.30 -16.80
C ASP A 22 1.22 0.45 -18.06
N GLN A 23 2.48 0.14 -18.41
CA GLN A 23 2.84 -0.49 -19.67
C GLN A 23 3.20 -1.96 -19.47
N PHE A 24 2.21 -2.77 -19.10
CA PHE A 24 2.37 -4.20 -18.89
C PHE A 24 1.38 -5.04 -19.70
N GLU A 25 1.89 -6.11 -20.30
CA GLU A 25 1.10 -7.21 -20.85
C GLU A 25 1.28 -8.45 -19.98
N PHE A 26 0.21 -9.21 -19.78
CA PHE A 26 0.22 -10.42 -18.97
C PHE A 26 -0.69 -11.48 -19.58
N ASN A 27 -0.39 -12.75 -19.30
CA ASN A 27 -1.27 -13.86 -19.65
C ASN A 27 -2.45 -13.98 -18.65
N GLU A 28 -3.44 -14.80 -18.98
CA GLU A 28 -4.70 -14.91 -18.20
C GLU A 28 -4.46 -15.27 -16.72
N ASP A 29 -3.49 -16.15 -16.45
CA ASP A 29 -3.10 -16.61 -15.11
C ASP A 29 -2.04 -15.73 -14.44
N LYS A 30 -1.53 -14.69 -15.13
CA LYS A 30 -0.49 -13.77 -14.65
C LYS A 30 0.81 -14.45 -14.23
N SER A 31 1.08 -15.64 -14.75
CA SER A 31 2.36 -16.36 -14.58
C SER A 31 3.47 -15.79 -15.45
N TYR A 32 3.14 -14.94 -16.43
CA TYR A 32 4.09 -14.19 -17.24
C TYR A 32 3.65 -12.73 -17.35
N ILE A 33 4.60 -11.82 -17.20
CA ILE A 33 4.40 -10.38 -17.38
C ILE A 33 5.49 -9.83 -18.28
N LYS A 34 5.17 -8.87 -19.13
CA LYS A 34 6.12 -8.12 -19.94
C LYS A 34 5.88 -6.62 -19.81
N CYS A 35 6.89 -5.82 -19.48
CA CYS A 35 6.77 -4.36 -19.63
C CYS A 35 6.92 -4.03 -21.12
N THR A 36 5.87 -3.50 -21.74
CA THR A 36 5.83 -3.16 -23.17
C THR A 36 6.67 -1.92 -23.50
N PHE A 37 7.05 -1.12 -22.49
CA PHE A 37 7.91 0.05 -22.66
C PHE A 37 9.39 -0.31 -22.90
N CYS A 38 9.96 -1.18 -22.06
CA CYS A 38 11.38 -1.57 -22.14
C CYS A 38 11.60 -3.00 -22.63
N ASN A 39 10.52 -3.72 -22.95
CA ASN A 39 10.53 -5.12 -23.39
C ASN A 39 11.09 -6.11 -22.37
N ARG A 40 11.21 -5.74 -21.08
CA ARG A 40 11.59 -6.69 -20.04
C ARG A 40 10.48 -7.71 -19.80
N GLU A 41 10.88 -8.97 -19.72
CA GLU A 41 10.02 -10.12 -19.44
C GLU A 41 10.25 -10.61 -18.01
N TYR A 42 9.16 -10.98 -17.34
CA TYR A 42 9.11 -11.53 -15.99
C TYR A 42 8.47 -12.92 -16.09
N PHE A 43 9.32 -13.96 -16.09
CA PHE A 43 8.89 -15.35 -16.24
C PHE A 43 8.31 -15.92 -14.94
N GLY A 44 8.56 -15.27 -13.80
CA GLY A 44 7.85 -15.55 -12.54
C GLY A 44 6.54 -14.77 -12.41
N GLY A 45 6.16 -14.02 -13.45
CA GLY A 45 4.88 -13.34 -13.54
C GLY A 45 4.67 -12.28 -12.46
N ILE A 46 3.46 -12.25 -11.92
CA ILE A 46 3.08 -11.25 -10.90
C ILE A 46 3.84 -11.41 -9.60
N GLU A 47 4.23 -12.61 -9.20
CA GLU A 47 4.96 -12.84 -7.96
C GLU A 47 6.40 -12.27 -8.05
N GLU A 48 7.10 -12.53 -9.15
CA GLU A 48 8.42 -11.90 -9.40
C GLU A 48 8.31 -10.36 -9.40
N LEU A 49 7.27 -9.82 -10.04
CA LEU A 49 7.08 -8.38 -10.07
C LEU A 49 6.80 -7.81 -8.66
N LYS A 50 6.04 -8.51 -7.82
CA LYS A 50 5.79 -8.11 -6.43
C LYS A 50 7.07 -8.13 -5.59
N GLU A 51 7.88 -9.18 -5.71
CA GLU A 51 9.16 -9.29 -4.99
C GLU A 51 10.09 -8.13 -5.34
N LEU A 52 10.17 -7.77 -6.62
CA LEU A 52 10.96 -6.63 -7.09
C LEU A 52 10.38 -5.27 -6.70
N ASN A 53 9.13 -5.22 -6.25
CA ASN A 53 8.42 -4.02 -5.83
C ASN A 53 8.19 -3.96 -4.32
N GLN A 54 8.92 -4.74 -3.52
CA GLN A 54 8.72 -4.85 -2.08
C GLN A 54 8.70 -3.48 -1.36
N GLU A 55 9.51 -2.52 -1.83
CA GLU A 55 9.50 -1.14 -1.32
C GLU A 55 8.12 -0.48 -1.42
N ALA A 56 7.40 -0.65 -2.52
CA ALA A 56 6.05 -0.09 -2.68
C ALA A 56 5.04 -0.72 -1.71
N PHE A 57 5.25 -1.98 -1.32
CA PHE A 57 4.45 -2.63 -0.29
C PHE A 57 4.79 -2.09 1.11
N ASP A 58 6.07 -1.84 1.38
CA ASP A 58 6.50 -1.28 2.66
C ASP A 58 5.99 0.15 2.87
N ASP A 59 5.97 0.97 1.82
CA ASP A 59 5.41 2.33 1.86
C ASP A 59 3.92 2.31 2.23
N VAL A 60 3.13 1.45 1.55
CA VAL A 60 1.71 1.33 1.85
C VAL A 60 1.48 0.72 3.24
N LYS A 61 2.36 -0.19 3.70
CA LYS A 61 2.31 -0.71 5.07
C LYS A 61 2.58 0.38 6.11
N GLU A 62 3.52 1.28 5.87
CA GLU A 62 3.71 2.45 6.75
C GLU A 62 2.48 3.35 6.78
N GLU A 63 1.84 3.57 5.64
CA GLU A 63 0.62 4.36 5.54
C GLU A 63 -0.51 3.73 6.39
N ILE A 64 -0.72 2.43 6.24
CA ILE A 64 -1.68 1.65 7.05
C ILE A 64 -1.40 1.84 8.55
N GLN A 65 -0.14 1.74 8.97
CA GLN A 65 0.24 1.91 10.38
C GLN A 65 -0.04 3.32 10.89
N LYS A 66 0.29 4.35 10.10
CA LYS A 66 0.03 5.76 10.44
C LYS A 66 -1.47 6.02 10.58
N ASP A 67 -2.27 5.52 9.64
CA ASP A 67 -3.72 5.62 9.67
C ASP A 67 -4.32 4.93 10.91
N ALA A 68 -3.86 3.71 11.22
CA ALA A 68 -4.31 2.95 12.37
C ALA A 68 -3.97 3.64 13.70
N ALA A 69 -2.74 4.12 13.84
CA ALA A 69 -2.30 4.85 15.02
C ALA A 69 -3.11 6.15 15.22
N SER A 70 -3.33 6.90 14.14
CA SER A 70 -4.13 8.12 14.15
C SER A 70 -5.58 7.84 14.55
N TYR A 71 -6.19 6.81 13.96
CA TYR A 71 -7.55 6.36 14.28
C TYR A 71 -7.70 6.01 15.77
N ILE A 72 -6.82 5.16 16.30
CA ILE A 72 -6.85 4.75 17.72
C ILE A 72 -6.69 5.96 18.63
N LYS A 73 -5.74 6.84 18.33
CA LYS A 73 -5.51 8.07 19.10
C LYS A 73 -6.74 8.96 19.13
N ASP A 74 -7.43 9.12 18.00
CA ASP A 74 -8.65 9.92 17.92
C ASP A 74 -9.83 9.27 18.65
N GLN A 75 -9.97 7.94 18.60
CA GLN A 75 -10.99 7.22 19.36
C GLN A 75 -10.76 7.34 20.88
N LEU A 76 -9.51 7.17 21.33
CA LEU A 76 -9.14 7.38 22.74
C LEU A 76 -9.43 8.82 23.16
N LYS A 77 -8.96 9.81 22.39
CA LYS A 77 -9.25 11.23 22.69
C LYS A 77 -10.75 11.50 22.80
N LYS A 78 -11.59 10.92 21.95
CA LYS A 78 -13.06 11.06 22.03
C LYS A 78 -13.63 10.39 23.28
N ALA A 79 -13.24 9.16 23.56
CA ALA A 79 -13.72 8.40 24.73
C ALA A 79 -13.41 9.13 26.05
N PHE A 80 -12.25 9.79 26.13
CA PHE A 80 -11.83 10.51 27.33
C PHE A 80 -12.13 12.02 27.30
N LYS A 81 -12.72 12.58 26.23
CA LYS A 81 -12.96 14.03 26.05
C LYS A 81 -13.95 14.65 27.05
N GLY A 82 -14.62 13.85 27.88
CA GLY A 82 -15.56 14.30 28.91
C GLY A 82 -15.16 13.92 30.34
N ASN A 83 -14.05 13.22 30.53
CA ASN A 83 -13.66 12.74 31.86
C ASN A 83 -12.88 13.82 32.61
N LYS A 84 -13.52 14.47 33.60
CA LYS A 84 -12.91 15.53 34.43
C LYS A 84 -11.62 15.10 35.15
N HIS A 85 -11.37 13.79 35.29
CA HIS A 85 -10.22 13.25 36.01
C HIS A 85 -9.09 12.71 35.10
N ILE A 86 -9.29 12.59 33.78
CA ILE A 86 -8.27 12.03 32.86
C ILE A 86 -7.96 13.05 31.76
N LYS A 87 -6.77 13.66 31.81
CA LYS A 87 -6.23 14.50 30.74
C LYS A 87 -5.25 13.68 29.90
N ILE A 88 -5.63 13.36 28.66
CA ILE A 88 -4.71 12.76 27.68
C ILE A 88 -3.95 13.90 26.98
N LYS A 89 -2.62 13.94 27.16
CA LYS A 89 -1.71 14.84 26.43
C LYS A 89 -1.40 14.28 25.04
#